data_AF-I0ILP9-F1
#
_entry.id   AF-I0ILP9-F1
#
_cell.length_a   1.000
_cell.length_b   1.000
_cell.length_c   1.000
_cell.angle_alpha   90.00
_cell.angle_beta   90.00
_cell.angle_gamma   90.00
#
_symmetry.space_group_name_H-M   'P 1'
#
loop_
_entity.id
_entity.type
_entity.pdbx_description
1 polymer ?
#
loop_
_entity_poly.entity_id
_entity_poly.type
_entity_poly.pdbx_seq_one_letter_code
_entity_poly.pdbx_strand_id
1 'polypeptide(L)'
;MKKREGIIPPKFADKFFRIDFESEPLPVLCLYPIPPGIILDDVRLEVCGLEEHPRLIPWSSLSSLPRIKQDIPIICQLFNWYENVQWEGIRLVDLIDHLRVDAPIDGYFAFYSRDGVYFETLSRDEARDPRVLLAFGLNGEPLPEQHGGPLRLVVPFLQGYKSVKWLGGIRVFRNDPVGIKRLLGQSPSGQLNDAWVKRLGVVVPSGKAGDPPPLGAPASASGILSPPKKEDFPTHSLSAPRIDARLLSGEPSGEEGVEVEWGSEKDVLCEIMVIVRPERRQATQKALEEGGFLSYSTYGVLGRGRQKGLKFKGEETSEAAIRFLPRQMFMFVVKESSVNEAVEIIKKANQSGKKGQFGDGKIFVLKMETAIRISTGETGEDAI
;
A
#
# COMPACT_ATOMS: atom_id res chain seq x y z
N MET A 1 30.46 -9.98 6.52
CA MET A 1 29.47 -9.50 5.54
C MET A 1 30.14 -9.39 4.19
N LYS A 2 29.67 -10.11 3.17
CA LYS A 2 30.15 -9.92 1.79
C LYS A 2 29.53 -8.61 1.28
N LYS A 3 30.35 -7.60 0.98
CA LYS A 3 29.86 -6.42 0.27
C LYS A 3 29.33 -6.87 -1.10
N ARG A 4 28.09 -6.51 -1.43
CA ARG A 4 27.55 -6.70 -2.78
C ARG A 4 28.27 -5.74 -3.72
N GLU A 5 29.21 -6.26 -4.51
CA GLU A 5 30.01 -5.46 -5.45
C GLU A 5 29.19 -5.03 -6.67
N GLY A 6 29.50 -3.85 -7.21
CA GLY A 6 28.88 -3.34 -8.45
C GLY A 6 27.51 -2.66 -8.28
N ILE A 7 27.02 -2.50 -7.03
CA ILE A 7 25.84 -1.70 -6.73
C ILE A 7 26.16 -0.22 -6.88
N ILE A 8 25.37 0.48 -7.70
CA ILE A 8 25.50 1.92 -7.93
C ILE A 8 24.26 2.60 -7.37
N PRO A 9 24.35 3.37 -6.27
CA PRO A 9 23.22 4.15 -5.77
C PRO A 9 22.74 5.15 -6.84
N PRO A 10 21.44 5.22 -7.16
CA PRO A 10 20.90 6.14 -8.12
C PRO A 10 20.90 7.56 -7.53
N LYS A 11 20.84 8.56 -8.42
CA LYS A 11 20.77 9.98 -8.04
C LYS A 11 19.59 10.37 -7.13
N PHE A 12 18.61 9.49 -6.98
CA PHE A 12 17.40 9.68 -6.20
C PHE A 12 17.32 8.75 -4.98
N ALA A 13 18.47 8.21 -4.51
CA ALA A 13 18.54 7.36 -3.33
C ALA A 13 17.97 8.03 -2.07
N ASP A 14 18.10 9.36 -1.97
CA ASP A 14 17.53 10.23 -0.93
C ASP A 14 16.00 10.18 -0.85
N LYS A 15 15.33 9.73 -1.92
CA LYS A 15 13.85 9.60 -1.95
C LYS A 15 13.34 8.31 -1.34
N PHE A 16 14.21 7.34 -1.09
CA PHE A 16 13.81 6.10 -0.44
C PHE A 16 13.71 6.32 1.07
N PHE A 17 12.65 5.81 1.67
CA PHE A 17 12.53 5.72 3.12
C PHE A 17 13.64 4.87 3.74
N ARG A 18 13.97 3.75 3.09
CA ARG A 18 15.04 2.86 3.55
C ARG A 18 15.79 2.24 2.38
N ILE A 19 17.11 2.33 2.45
CA ILE A 19 18.06 1.62 1.59
C ILE A 19 19.06 0.92 2.51
N ASP A 20 19.15 -0.40 2.39
CA ASP A 20 20.11 -1.21 3.12
C ASP A 20 20.60 -2.33 2.20
N PHE A 21 21.76 -2.14 1.56
CA PHE A 21 22.37 -3.12 0.67
C PHE A 21 23.08 -4.25 1.38
N GLU A 22 23.25 -4.13 2.69
CA GLU A 22 23.98 -5.08 3.51
C GLU A 22 23.04 -6.08 4.18
N SER A 23 21.75 -5.77 4.22
CA SER A 23 20.69 -6.67 4.68
C SER A 23 20.71 -8.03 3.97
N GLU A 24 20.38 -9.07 4.72
CA GLU A 24 20.27 -10.44 4.25
C GLU A 24 18.85 -10.98 4.47
N PRO A 25 18.36 -11.89 3.61
CA PRO A 25 19.05 -12.47 2.45
C PRO A 25 19.02 -11.57 1.20
N LEU A 26 18.38 -10.41 1.28
CA LEU A 26 18.24 -9.45 0.18
C LEU A 26 18.49 -8.04 0.71
N PRO A 27 18.97 -7.10 -0.12
CA PRO A 27 18.85 -5.67 0.13
C PRO A 27 17.43 -5.23 0.45
N VAL A 28 17.31 -4.27 1.37
CA VAL A 28 16.04 -3.60 1.66
C VAL A 28 15.99 -2.29 0.88
N LEU A 29 15.10 -2.25 -0.11
CA LEU A 29 14.72 -1.02 -0.82
C LEU A 29 13.25 -0.72 -0.52
N CYS A 30 12.99 0.37 0.20
CA CYS A 30 11.63 0.81 0.53
C CYS A 30 11.49 2.30 0.19
N LEU A 31 10.59 2.60 -0.73
CA LEU A 31 10.28 3.98 -1.14
C LEU A 31 9.44 4.71 -0.08
N TYR A 32 8.60 3.94 0.61
CA TYR A 32 7.71 4.39 1.66
C TYR A 32 8.04 3.68 2.99
N PRO A 33 7.55 4.21 4.13
CA PRO A 33 7.67 3.54 5.42
C PRO A 33 7.22 2.09 5.37
N ILE A 34 7.90 1.25 6.16
CA ILE A 34 7.49 -0.15 6.33
C ILE A 34 6.18 -0.13 7.15
N PRO A 35 5.06 -0.63 6.61
CA PRO A 35 3.79 -0.65 7.33
C PRO A 35 3.87 -1.67 8.48
N PRO A 36 3.20 -1.43 9.62
CA PRO A 36 3.25 -2.31 10.78
C PRO A 36 3.02 -3.77 10.41
N GLY A 37 3.91 -4.66 10.85
CA GLY A 37 3.82 -6.09 10.63
C GLY A 37 2.47 -6.68 11.07
N ILE A 38 1.99 -7.64 10.30
CA ILE A 38 0.84 -8.48 10.65
C ILE A 38 1.23 -9.94 10.43
N ILE A 39 0.57 -10.86 11.11
CA ILE A 39 0.74 -12.28 10.86
C ILE A 39 0.01 -12.70 9.60
N LEU A 40 0.46 -13.80 8.98
CA LEU A 40 -0.07 -14.27 7.69
C LEU A 40 -1.56 -14.61 7.75
N ASP A 41 -2.04 -15.19 8.86
CA ASP A 41 -3.45 -15.57 9.06
C ASP A 41 -4.41 -14.37 9.09
N ASP A 42 -3.91 -13.18 9.42
CA ASP A 42 -4.68 -11.93 9.44
C ASP A 42 -4.77 -11.27 8.05
N VAL A 43 -4.05 -11.79 7.05
CA VAL A 43 -4.12 -11.25 5.70
C VAL A 43 -5.55 -11.36 5.15
N ARG A 44 -6.05 -10.23 4.66
CA ARG A 44 -7.28 -10.11 3.87
C ARG A 44 -6.90 -9.42 2.55
N LEU A 45 -6.84 -10.18 1.47
CA LEU A 45 -6.50 -9.67 0.16
C LEU A 45 -7.77 -9.11 -0.51
N GLU A 46 -7.79 -7.81 -0.80
CA GLU A 46 -8.88 -7.21 -1.56
C GLU A 46 -8.74 -7.59 -3.04
N VAL A 47 -9.77 -8.18 -3.65
CA VAL A 47 -9.80 -8.51 -5.08
C VAL A 47 -11.02 -7.88 -5.74
N CYS A 48 -10.81 -7.14 -6.82
CA CYS A 48 -11.87 -6.46 -7.56
C CYS A 48 -11.76 -6.74 -9.07
N GLY A 49 -12.78 -7.34 -9.66
CA GLY A 49 -12.94 -7.43 -11.12
C GLY A 49 -13.32 -6.07 -11.75
N LEU A 50 -13.52 -6.05 -13.07
CA LEU A 50 -13.79 -4.82 -13.84
C LEU A 50 -15.04 -4.04 -13.36
N GLU A 51 -16.11 -4.76 -13.07
CA GLU A 51 -17.43 -4.21 -12.75
C GLU A 51 -18.01 -4.90 -11.50
N GLU A 52 -17.14 -5.48 -10.67
CA GLU A 52 -17.52 -6.20 -9.46
C GLU A 52 -17.34 -5.33 -8.21
N HIS A 53 -18.07 -5.68 -7.15
CA HIS A 53 -17.75 -5.17 -5.82
C HIS A 53 -16.45 -5.82 -5.31
N PRO A 54 -15.56 -5.05 -4.65
CA PRO A 54 -14.36 -5.61 -4.04
C PRO A 54 -14.73 -6.72 -3.04
N ARG A 55 -14.01 -7.83 -3.12
CA ARG A 55 -14.12 -8.97 -2.20
C ARG A 55 -12.88 -9.03 -1.33
N LEU A 56 -13.07 -9.23 -0.03
CA LEU A 56 -11.97 -9.52 0.89
C LEU A 56 -11.77 -11.03 0.96
N ILE A 57 -10.65 -11.50 0.42
CA ILE A 57 -10.28 -12.92 0.41
C ILE A 57 -9.39 -13.18 1.63
N PRO A 58 -9.85 -13.97 2.62
CA PRO A 58 -9.03 -14.28 3.78
C PRO A 58 -7.89 -15.24 3.41
N TRP A 59 -6.83 -15.20 4.20
CA TRP A 59 -5.69 -16.11 4.04
C TRP A 59 -6.10 -17.58 3.99
N SER A 60 -7.09 -17.99 4.81
CA SER A 60 -7.61 -19.37 4.80
C SER A 60 -8.08 -19.83 3.43
N SER A 61 -8.69 -18.94 2.62
CA SER A 61 -9.09 -19.26 1.24
C SER A 61 -7.87 -19.36 0.31
N LEU A 62 -6.88 -18.49 0.47
CA LEU A 62 -5.65 -18.49 -0.34
C LEU A 62 -4.77 -19.72 -0.05
N SER A 63 -4.74 -20.15 1.22
CA SER A 63 -3.93 -21.28 1.69
C SER A 63 -4.35 -22.63 1.13
N SER A 64 -5.54 -22.72 0.52
CA SER A 64 -6.04 -23.91 -0.17
C SER A 64 -5.38 -24.14 -1.54
N LEU A 65 -4.73 -23.13 -2.11
CA LEU A 65 -4.06 -23.22 -3.40
C LEU A 65 -2.71 -23.95 -3.30
N PRO A 66 -2.25 -24.61 -4.38
CA PRO A 66 -0.96 -25.31 -4.38
C PRO A 66 0.21 -24.38 -4.02
N ARG A 67 0.93 -24.73 -2.95
CA ARG A 67 2.16 -24.05 -2.56
C ARG A 67 3.30 -24.53 -3.46
N ILE A 68 4.12 -23.59 -3.92
CA ILE A 68 5.32 -23.88 -4.69
C ILE A 68 6.52 -23.15 -4.12
N LYS A 69 7.69 -23.74 -4.35
CA LYS A 69 9.00 -23.14 -4.11
C LYS A 69 9.68 -22.95 -5.46
N GLN A 70 10.18 -21.75 -5.72
CA GLN A 70 10.86 -21.45 -6.99
C GLN A 70 12.05 -20.53 -6.74
N ASP A 71 13.19 -20.89 -7.33
CA ASP A 71 14.37 -20.05 -7.35
C ASP A 71 14.17 -18.97 -8.44
N ILE A 72 13.81 -17.77 -7.99
CA ILE A 72 13.47 -16.64 -8.86
C ILE A 72 14.38 -15.44 -8.50
N PRO A 73 14.99 -14.79 -9.50
CA PRO A 73 15.70 -13.55 -9.25
C PRO A 73 14.73 -12.44 -8.86
N ILE A 74 15.16 -11.57 -7.96
CA ILE A 74 14.65 -10.20 -7.89
C ILE A 74 15.68 -9.27 -8.52
N ILE A 75 15.23 -8.40 -9.44
CA ILE A 75 16.12 -7.68 -10.34
C ILE A 75 15.96 -6.18 -10.14
N CYS A 76 17.02 -5.46 -9.82
CA CYS A 76 17.02 -4.01 -9.78
C CYS A 76 18.04 -3.43 -10.76
N GLN A 77 17.61 -3.23 -12.01
CA GLN A 77 18.43 -2.63 -13.06
C GLN A 77 18.96 -1.24 -12.68
N LEU A 78 18.18 -0.45 -11.93
CA LEU A 78 18.58 0.90 -11.49
C LEU A 78 19.82 0.92 -10.60
N PHE A 79 19.94 -0.09 -9.74
CA PHE A 79 21.04 -0.22 -8.79
C PHE A 79 22.12 -1.18 -9.30
N ASN A 80 21.98 -1.64 -10.55
CA ASN A 80 22.80 -2.68 -11.16
C ASN A 80 22.90 -3.98 -10.33
N TRP A 81 21.78 -4.39 -9.73
CA TRP A 81 21.76 -5.50 -8.77
C TRP A 81 20.71 -6.54 -9.13
N TYR A 82 20.99 -7.80 -8.84
CA TYR A 82 19.99 -8.87 -8.79
C TYR A 82 20.45 -9.92 -7.79
N GLU A 83 19.51 -10.71 -7.29
CA GLU A 83 19.82 -11.82 -6.39
C GLU A 83 18.83 -12.95 -6.62
N ASN A 84 19.36 -14.16 -6.73
CA ASN A 84 18.56 -15.38 -6.81
C ASN A 84 18.26 -15.84 -5.38
N VAL A 85 16.98 -16.01 -5.10
CA VAL A 85 16.49 -16.51 -3.82
C VAL A 85 15.35 -17.49 -4.06
N GLN A 86 15.15 -18.37 -3.11
CA GLN A 86 14.02 -19.29 -3.14
C GLN A 86 12.79 -18.58 -2.57
N TRP A 87 11.80 -18.35 -3.40
CA TRP A 87 10.50 -17.87 -2.96
C TRP A 87 9.58 -19.03 -2.67
N GLU A 88 8.80 -18.93 -1.60
CA GLU A 88 7.67 -19.80 -1.35
C GLU A 88 6.37 -19.02 -1.47
N GLY A 89 5.42 -19.53 -2.24
CA GLY A 89 4.21 -18.82 -2.59
C GLY A 89 3.14 -19.68 -3.26
N ILE A 90 2.08 -19.01 -3.70
CA ILE A 90 1.08 -19.54 -4.63
C ILE A 90 1.26 -18.85 -5.99
N ARG A 91 0.96 -19.54 -7.09
CA ARG A 91 0.98 -18.91 -8.42
C ARG A 91 -0.17 -17.92 -8.54
N LEU A 92 0.13 -16.75 -9.10
CA LEU A 92 -0.90 -15.74 -9.35
C LEU A 92 -1.96 -16.24 -10.35
N VAL A 93 -1.55 -17.00 -11.38
CA VAL A 93 -2.47 -17.58 -12.35
C VAL A 93 -3.47 -18.54 -11.70
N ASP A 94 -3.04 -19.35 -10.74
CA ASP A 94 -3.92 -20.28 -10.01
C ASP A 94 -4.95 -19.50 -9.17
N LEU A 95 -4.54 -18.37 -8.58
CA LEU A 95 -5.46 -17.49 -7.85
C LEU A 95 -6.50 -16.84 -8.77
N ILE A 96 -6.06 -16.32 -9.91
CA ILE A 96 -6.92 -15.72 -10.93
C ILE A 96 -8.00 -16.71 -11.37
N ASP A 97 -7.61 -17.95 -11.64
CA ASP A 97 -8.52 -19.02 -12.08
C ASP A 97 -9.45 -19.47 -10.95
N HIS A 98 -8.92 -19.59 -9.72
CA HIS A 98 -9.70 -19.97 -8.55
C HIS A 98 -10.79 -18.93 -8.21
N LEU A 99 -10.45 -17.64 -8.25
CA LEU A 99 -11.39 -16.55 -7.95
C LEU A 99 -12.30 -16.18 -9.12
N ARG A 100 -11.96 -16.68 -10.32
CA ARG A 100 -12.61 -16.33 -11.60
C ARG A 100 -12.60 -14.83 -11.87
N VAL A 101 -11.47 -14.18 -11.60
CA VAL A 101 -11.27 -12.73 -11.79
C VAL A 101 -10.13 -12.53 -12.75
N ASP A 102 -10.46 -12.41 -14.04
CA ASP A 102 -9.47 -12.20 -15.10
C ASP A 102 -9.66 -10.85 -15.79
N ALA A 103 -8.57 -10.34 -16.36
CA ALA A 103 -8.59 -9.18 -17.24
C ALA A 103 -9.06 -9.57 -18.66
N PRO A 104 -9.56 -8.60 -19.46
CA PRO A 104 -9.66 -8.76 -20.91
C PRO A 104 -8.30 -9.08 -21.52
N ILE A 105 -8.27 -9.58 -22.76
CA ILE A 105 -7.03 -9.97 -23.45
C ILE A 105 -5.98 -8.83 -23.45
N ASP A 106 -6.40 -7.60 -23.71
CA ASP A 106 -5.55 -6.40 -23.69
C ASP A 106 -5.60 -5.63 -22.36
N GLY A 107 -6.14 -6.28 -21.33
CA GLY A 107 -6.37 -5.69 -20.01
C GLY A 107 -5.16 -5.80 -19.08
N TYR A 108 -5.34 -5.29 -17.87
CA TYR A 108 -4.30 -5.13 -16.87
C TYR A 108 -4.78 -5.52 -15.48
N PHE A 109 -3.84 -5.93 -14.65
CA PHE A 109 -4.00 -6.05 -13.20
C PHE A 109 -3.20 -4.95 -12.51
N ALA A 110 -3.77 -4.31 -11.49
CA ALA A 110 -3.05 -3.43 -10.57
C ALA A 110 -2.95 -4.09 -9.19
N PHE A 111 -1.77 -4.02 -8.60
CA PHE A 111 -1.42 -4.62 -7.32
C PHE A 111 -1.07 -3.52 -6.33
N TYR A 112 -1.76 -3.46 -5.20
CA TYR A 112 -1.64 -2.41 -4.21
C TYR A 112 -0.96 -2.94 -2.94
N SER A 113 -0.07 -2.15 -2.35
CA SER A 113 0.39 -2.38 -0.99
C SER A 113 -0.77 -2.22 0.00
N ARG A 114 -0.62 -2.80 1.20
CA ARG A 114 -1.64 -2.85 2.26
C ARG A 114 -2.05 -1.48 2.75
N ASP A 115 -1.14 -0.51 2.73
CA ASP A 115 -1.41 0.89 3.04
C ASP A 115 -2.04 1.68 1.87
N GLY A 116 -2.13 1.08 0.68
CA GLY A 116 -2.62 1.70 -0.55
C GLY A 116 -1.71 2.80 -1.11
N VAL A 117 -0.52 3.01 -0.56
CA VAL A 117 0.39 4.09 -0.94
C VAL A 117 1.19 3.72 -2.19
N TYR A 118 1.57 2.46 -2.33
CA TYR A 118 2.31 1.95 -3.47
C TYR A 118 1.44 1.01 -4.31
N PHE A 119 1.55 1.12 -5.63
CA PHE A 119 0.94 0.15 -6.52
C PHE A 119 1.71 0.05 -7.82
N GLU A 120 1.59 -1.10 -8.49
CA GLU A 120 2.13 -1.34 -9.82
C GLU A 120 1.15 -2.16 -10.67
N THR A 121 1.37 -2.14 -11.98
CA THR A 121 0.53 -2.86 -12.94
C THR A 121 1.29 -3.93 -13.70
N LEU A 122 0.58 -4.98 -14.08
CA LEU A 122 1.00 -5.98 -15.05
C LEU A 122 -0.06 -6.06 -16.16
N SER A 123 0.36 -6.28 -17.40
CA SER A 123 -0.58 -6.74 -18.43
C SER A 123 -1.19 -8.07 -18.01
N ARG A 124 -2.31 -8.45 -18.63
CA ARG A 124 -2.91 -9.76 -18.41
C ARG A 124 -1.90 -10.89 -18.63
N ASP A 125 -1.15 -10.84 -19.72
CA ASP A 125 -0.19 -11.90 -20.07
C ASP A 125 0.97 -11.98 -19.07
N GLU A 126 1.46 -10.83 -18.61
CA GLU A 126 2.47 -10.78 -17.54
C GLU A 126 1.92 -11.36 -16.23
N ALA A 127 0.69 -11.00 -15.83
CA ALA A 127 0.06 -11.48 -14.60
C ALA A 127 -0.27 -12.98 -14.63
N ARG A 128 -0.59 -13.52 -15.82
CA ARG A 128 -0.91 -14.93 -16.02
C ARG A 128 0.31 -15.82 -16.26
N ASP A 129 1.52 -15.26 -16.32
CA ASP A 129 2.72 -16.07 -16.44
C ASP A 129 2.89 -16.98 -15.21
N PRO A 130 3.14 -18.29 -15.40
CA PRO A 130 3.19 -19.27 -14.32
C PRO A 130 4.32 -19.06 -13.31
N ARG A 131 5.28 -18.17 -13.61
CA ARG A 131 6.41 -17.80 -12.73
C ARG A 131 6.05 -16.65 -11.78
N VAL A 132 4.92 -15.97 -11.97
CA VAL A 132 4.49 -14.88 -11.08
C VAL A 132 3.85 -15.45 -9.82
N LEU A 133 4.35 -15.04 -8.66
CA LEU A 133 3.95 -15.57 -7.36
C LEU A 133 3.32 -14.51 -6.46
N LEU A 134 2.37 -14.94 -5.64
CA LEU A 134 2.12 -14.32 -4.35
C LEU A 134 2.94 -15.05 -3.30
N ALA A 135 4.05 -14.45 -2.88
CA ALA A 135 5.03 -15.06 -2.00
C ALA A 135 4.84 -14.66 -0.54
N PHE A 136 5.00 -15.65 0.34
CA PHE A 136 4.89 -15.52 1.80
C PHE A 136 6.03 -16.24 2.54
N GLY A 137 6.96 -16.87 1.81
CA GLY A 137 8.23 -17.37 2.35
C GLY A 137 9.43 -16.99 1.48
N LEU A 138 10.60 -16.94 2.11
CA LEU A 138 11.87 -16.55 1.51
C LEU A 138 13.00 -17.41 2.10
N ASN A 139 13.70 -18.16 1.27
CA ASN A 139 14.81 -19.06 1.64
C ASN A 139 14.46 -20.05 2.77
N GLY A 140 13.24 -20.59 2.75
CA GLY A 140 12.76 -21.56 3.74
C GLY A 140 12.15 -20.96 5.00
N GLU A 141 12.26 -19.64 5.19
CA GLU A 141 11.72 -18.92 6.34
C GLU A 141 10.48 -18.09 5.97
N PRO A 142 9.63 -17.70 6.94
CA PRO A 142 8.56 -16.74 6.70
C PRO A 142 9.09 -15.43 6.08
N LEU A 143 8.34 -14.85 5.15
CA LEU A 143 8.75 -13.64 4.45
C LEU A 143 8.96 -12.47 5.43
N PRO A 144 10.17 -11.90 5.56
CA PRO A 144 10.41 -10.80 6.49
C PRO A 144 9.65 -9.52 6.10
N GLU A 145 9.24 -8.75 7.10
CA GLU A 145 8.44 -7.53 6.93
C GLU A 145 9.12 -6.51 5.99
N GLN A 146 10.43 -6.27 6.16
CA GLN A 146 11.23 -5.38 5.30
C GLN A 146 11.30 -5.81 3.83
N HIS A 147 11.05 -7.10 3.54
CA HIS A 147 10.98 -7.67 2.20
C HIS A 147 9.56 -7.81 1.67
N GLY A 148 8.56 -7.27 2.38
CA GLY A 148 7.16 -7.25 1.97
C GLY A 148 6.27 -8.26 2.69
N GLY A 149 6.74 -8.85 3.79
CA GLY A 149 5.96 -9.80 4.60
C GLY A 149 4.66 -9.22 5.16
N PRO A 150 3.64 -10.05 5.42
CA PRO A 150 3.65 -11.50 5.26
C PRO A 150 3.31 -11.97 3.82
N LEU A 151 2.90 -11.07 2.91
CA LEU A 151 2.53 -11.43 1.54
C LEU A 151 3.02 -10.36 0.55
N ARG A 152 3.66 -10.77 -0.54
CA ARG A 152 4.09 -9.88 -1.63
C ARG A 152 3.84 -10.47 -3.01
N LEU A 153 3.83 -9.61 -4.02
CA LEU A 153 3.96 -10.02 -5.41
C LEU A 153 5.45 -10.23 -5.76
N VAL A 154 5.73 -11.25 -6.58
CA VAL A 154 7.06 -11.53 -7.17
C VAL A 154 6.92 -11.71 -8.67
N VAL A 155 7.63 -10.87 -9.45
CA VAL A 155 7.63 -10.86 -10.91
C VAL A 155 9.06 -11.08 -11.43
N PRO A 156 9.43 -12.32 -11.84
CA PRO A 156 10.81 -12.72 -12.10
C PRO A 156 11.52 -11.99 -13.25
N PHE A 157 10.74 -11.49 -14.21
CA PHE A 157 11.22 -11.07 -15.52
C PHE A 157 11.11 -9.56 -15.75
N LEU A 158 10.63 -8.81 -14.76
CA LEU A 158 10.56 -7.34 -14.79
C LEU A 158 11.44 -6.74 -13.70
N GLN A 159 11.64 -5.41 -13.77
CA GLN A 159 12.29 -4.67 -12.69
C GLN A 159 11.54 -4.82 -11.37
N GLY A 160 12.29 -4.94 -10.28
CA GLY A 160 11.82 -5.35 -8.97
C GLY A 160 10.81 -4.42 -8.32
N TYR A 161 10.67 -3.18 -8.81
CA TYR A 161 9.58 -2.30 -8.40
C TYR A 161 8.20 -2.88 -8.82
N LYS A 162 8.12 -3.65 -9.90
CA LYS A 162 6.91 -4.40 -10.30
C LYS A 162 6.50 -5.48 -9.29
N SER A 163 7.41 -5.90 -8.41
CA SER A 163 7.15 -6.89 -7.37
C SER A 163 6.68 -6.20 -6.09
N VAL A 164 5.39 -5.83 -6.04
CA VAL A 164 4.77 -5.07 -4.94
C VAL A 164 4.95 -5.76 -3.59
N LYS A 165 5.51 -5.03 -2.61
CA LYS A 165 5.63 -5.46 -1.21
C LYS A 165 4.33 -5.22 -0.44
N TRP A 166 4.10 -6.01 0.61
CA TRP A 166 2.94 -5.89 1.51
C TRP A 166 1.63 -5.92 0.74
N LEU A 167 1.44 -6.89 -0.15
CA LEU A 167 0.29 -6.95 -1.04
C LEU A 167 -1.02 -6.96 -0.24
N GLY A 168 -1.86 -5.96 -0.50
CA GLY A 168 -3.17 -5.80 0.13
C GLY A 168 -4.33 -5.80 -0.86
N GLY A 169 -4.08 -5.56 -2.15
CA GLY A 169 -5.15 -5.54 -3.15
C GLY A 169 -4.74 -5.90 -4.56
N ILE A 170 -5.65 -6.50 -5.31
CA ILE A 170 -5.58 -6.80 -6.74
C ILE A 170 -6.82 -6.24 -7.42
N ARG A 171 -6.65 -5.48 -8.50
CA ARG A 171 -7.77 -4.92 -9.26
C ARG A 171 -7.57 -5.08 -10.77
N VAL A 172 -8.65 -5.37 -11.47
CA VAL A 172 -8.66 -5.56 -12.93
C VAL A 172 -9.02 -4.25 -13.64
N PHE A 173 -8.35 -3.96 -14.75
CA PHE A 173 -8.61 -2.79 -15.60
C PHE A 173 -8.64 -3.17 -17.09
N ARG A 174 -9.45 -2.46 -17.89
CA ARG A 174 -9.49 -2.61 -19.35
C ARG A 174 -8.27 -1.98 -20.03
N ASN A 175 -7.71 -0.95 -19.41
CA ASN A 175 -6.55 -0.19 -19.90
C ASN A 175 -5.56 0.01 -18.75
N ASP A 176 -4.28 0.24 -19.04
CA ASP A 176 -3.28 0.50 -18.00
C ASP A 176 -3.67 1.73 -17.16
N PRO A 177 -3.98 1.58 -15.86
CA PRO A 177 -4.36 2.69 -14.99
C PRO A 177 -3.18 3.59 -14.61
N VAL A 178 -1.93 3.28 -14.99
CA VAL A 178 -0.73 4.04 -14.60
C VAL A 178 -0.52 5.31 -15.45
N GLY A 179 -1.57 5.88 -16.02
CA GLY A 179 -1.48 7.12 -16.79
C GLY A 179 -0.77 8.26 -16.05
N ILE A 180 0.52 8.48 -16.37
CA ILE A 180 1.48 9.55 -15.99
C ILE A 180 2.66 9.10 -15.10
N LYS A 181 3.86 9.64 -15.42
CA LYS A 181 5.17 9.58 -14.73
C LYS A 181 5.15 8.86 -13.36
N ARG A 182 5.61 7.61 -13.34
CA ARG A 182 5.91 6.88 -12.10
C ARG A 182 6.86 7.67 -11.21
N LEU A 183 6.75 7.47 -9.89
CA LEU A 183 7.73 7.95 -8.93
C LEU A 183 9.12 7.54 -9.45
N LEU A 184 10.04 8.50 -9.55
CA LEU A 184 11.42 8.28 -10.01
C LEU A 184 11.62 8.07 -11.52
N GLY A 185 10.63 8.36 -12.38
CA GLY A 185 10.81 8.36 -13.84
C GLY A 185 10.98 6.97 -14.46
N GLN A 186 10.50 5.93 -13.77
CA GLN A 186 10.58 4.55 -14.23
C GLN A 186 9.70 4.29 -15.46
N SER A 187 10.17 3.40 -16.34
CA SER A 187 9.40 2.95 -17.52
C SER A 187 8.05 2.36 -17.09
N PRO A 188 6.93 2.62 -17.77
CA PRO A 188 5.66 1.95 -17.50
C PRO A 188 5.71 0.42 -17.64
N SER A 189 6.53 -0.12 -18.53
CA SER A 189 6.60 -1.57 -18.76
C SER A 189 7.40 -2.30 -17.67
N GLY A 190 8.42 -1.66 -17.08
CA GLY A 190 9.36 -2.36 -16.20
C GLY A 190 10.19 -3.43 -16.90
N GLN A 191 10.18 -3.46 -18.23
CA GLN A 191 11.01 -4.35 -19.02
C GLN A 191 12.49 -4.11 -18.73
N LEU A 192 13.22 -5.22 -18.70
CA LEU A 192 14.67 -5.23 -18.63
C LEU A 192 15.23 -4.89 -20.01
N ASN A 193 16.37 -4.20 -20.04
CA ASN A 193 17.06 -3.98 -21.31
C ASN A 193 17.74 -5.27 -21.81
N ASP A 194 18.16 -5.29 -23.08
CA ASP A 194 18.78 -6.47 -23.71
C ASP A 194 20.00 -7.01 -22.95
N ALA A 195 20.79 -6.13 -22.32
CA ALA A 195 21.94 -6.53 -21.52
C ALA A 195 21.51 -7.35 -20.29
N TRP A 196 20.43 -6.95 -19.62
CA TRP A 196 19.87 -7.67 -18.47
C TRP A 196 19.18 -8.98 -18.87
N VAL A 197 18.41 -8.96 -19.96
CA VAL A 197 17.80 -10.16 -20.55
C VAL A 197 18.88 -11.20 -20.88
N LYS A 198 19.94 -10.78 -21.57
CA LYS A 198 21.08 -11.67 -21.90
C LYS A 198 21.83 -12.14 -20.66
N ARG A 199 22.03 -11.26 -19.66
CA ARG A 199 22.75 -11.57 -18.42
C ARG A 199 22.05 -12.63 -17.58
N LEU A 200 20.73 -12.57 -17.50
CA LEU A 200 19.94 -13.43 -16.61
C LEU A 200 19.24 -14.59 -17.33
N GLY A 201 19.21 -14.58 -18.67
CA GLY A 201 18.44 -15.56 -19.44
C GLY A 201 16.93 -15.49 -19.20
N VAL A 202 16.43 -14.38 -18.65
CA VAL A 202 15.01 -14.16 -18.37
C VAL A 202 14.31 -13.61 -19.60
N VAL A 203 13.20 -14.24 -20.00
CA VAL A 203 12.36 -13.77 -21.11
C VAL A 203 11.06 -13.23 -20.53
N VAL A 204 10.69 -12.02 -20.98
CA VAL A 204 9.40 -11.39 -20.67
C VAL A 204 8.32 -12.03 -21.55
N PRO A 205 7.16 -12.42 -21.00
CA PRO A 205 6.04 -12.92 -21.78
C PRO A 205 5.64 -11.94 -22.87
N SER A 206 5.42 -12.46 -24.08
CA SER A 206 5.00 -11.63 -25.21
C SER A 206 3.54 -11.81 -25.59
N GLY A 207 2.82 -12.68 -24.87
CA GLY A 207 1.44 -13.06 -25.21
C GLY A 207 1.33 -14.00 -26.41
N LYS A 208 2.46 -14.51 -26.93
CA LYS A 208 2.53 -15.41 -28.08
C LYS A 208 2.74 -16.85 -27.62
N ALA A 209 2.17 -17.82 -28.34
CA ALA A 209 2.39 -19.24 -28.07
C ALA A 209 3.90 -19.56 -28.11
N GLY A 210 4.45 -20.11 -27.01
CA GLY A 210 5.87 -20.45 -26.86
C GLY A 210 6.62 -19.74 -25.72
N ASP A 211 5.92 -19.02 -24.82
CA ASP A 211 6.54 -18.42 -23.63
C ASP A 211 7.29 -19.48 -22.79
N PRO A 212 8.44 -19.13 -22.17
CA PRO A 212 9.36 -20.13 -21.63
C PRO A 212 8.82 -20.85 -20.40
N PRO A 213 9.25 -22.11 -20.17
CA PRO A 213 8.91 -22.85 -18.98
C PRO A 213 9.43 -22.14 -17.71
N PRO A 214 8.85 -22.44 -16.53
CA PRO A 214 9.33 -21.90 -15.27
C PRO A 214 10.82 -22.16 -15.08
N LEU A 215 11.54 -21.17 -14.55
CA LEU A 215 12.94 -21.35 -14.13
C LEU A 215 12.94 -22.32 -12.94
N GLY A 216 13.44 -23.55 -13.17
CA GLY A 216 13.64 -24.57 -12.15
C GLY A 216 12.35 -25.27 -11.69
N ALA A 217 11.79 -26.17 -12.50
CA ALA A 217 10.77 -27.11 -12.05
C ALA A 217 11.41 -28.41 -11.53
N PRO A 218 11.05 -28.93 -10.33
CA PRO A 218 11.06 -30.36 -10.13
C PRO A 218 9.84 -30.98 -10.83
N ALA A 219 10.04 -32.16 -11.40
CA ALA A 219 9.06 -32.85 -12.22
C ALA A 219 7.81 -33.29 -11.42
N SER A 220 6.66 -33.19 -12.10
CA SER A 220 5.37 -33.85 -11.83
C SER A 220 4.57 -33.44 -10.57
N ALA A 221 3.41 -32.84 -10.82
CA ALA A 221 2.24 -32.97 -9.96
C ALA A 221 1.00 -33.11 -10.86
N SER A 222 0.80 -34.32 -11.38
CA SER A 222 -0.47 -34.75 -11.99
C SER A 222 -1.50 -34.93 -10.88
N GLY A 223 -2.40 -33.95 -10.76
CA GLY A 223 -3.49 -33.97 -9.79
C GLY A 223 -4.37 -32.74 -9.94
N ILE A 224 -5.11 -32.64 -11.06
CA ILE A 224 -6.15 -31.63 -11.23
C ILE A 224 -7.29 -32.00 -10.28
N LEU A 225 -7.34 -31.39 -9.10
CA LEU A 225 -8.53 -31.41 -8.27
C LEU A 225 -9.61 -30.55 -8.95
N SER A 226 -10.82 -31.11 -9.04
CA SER A 226 -11.97 -30.42 -9.60
C SER A 226 -12.37 -29.24 -8.69
N PRO A 227 -12.78 -28.09 -9.27
CA PRO A 227 -13.12 -26.90 -8.50
C PRO A 227 -14.34 -27.16 -7.60
N PRO A 228 -14.39 -26.55 -6.39
CA PRO A 228 -15.56 -26.61 -5.53
C PRO A 228 -16.76 -25.92 -6.19
N LYS A 229 -17.95 -26.44 -5.90
CA LYS A 229 -19.23 -25.93 -6.38
C LYS A 229 -19.61 -24.66 -5.62
N LYS A 230 -20.52 -23.87 -6.20
CA LYS A 230 -21.05 -22.63 -5.58
C LYS A 230 -21.69 -22.88 -4.19
N GLU A 231 -22.08 -24.12 -3.91
CA GLU A 231 -22.64 -24.61 -2.65
C GLU A 231 -21.59 -24.78 -1.53
N ASP A 232 -20.30 -24.92 -1.88
CA ASP A 232 -19.20 -25.15 -0.93
C ASP A 232 -18.76 -23.85 -0.22
N PHE A 233 -19.31 -22.70 -0.62
CA PHE A 233 -19.12 -21.43 0.05
C PHE A 233 -20.19 -21.24 1.14
N PRO A 234 -19.82 -21.19 2.43
CA PRO A 234 -20.80 -20.98 3.47
C PRO A 234 -21.45 -19.60 3.31
N THR A 235 -22.77 -19.57 3.14
CA THR A 235 -23.59 -18.36 3.19
C THR A 235 -23.81 -17.95 4.64
N HIS A 236 -22.75 -17.53 5.32
CA HIS A 236 -22.92 -16.87 6.60
C HIS A 236 -23.39 -15.43 6.34
N SER A 237 -24.67 -15.18 6.59
CA SER A 237 -25.13 -13.86 7.00
C SER A 237 -24.27 -13.43 8.18
N LEU A 238 -23.39 -12.45 7.97
CA LEU A 238 -22.71 -11.77 9.06
C LEU A 238 -23.79 -11.02 9.85
N SER A 239 -24.39 -11.68 10.84
CA SER A 239 -24.98 -10.93 11.94
C SER A 239 -23.82 -10.21 12.62
N ALA A 240 -23.85 -8.88 12.60
CA ALA A 240 -22.92 -8.05 13.36
C ALA A 240 -22.75 -8.64 14.77
N PRO A 241 -21.54 -8.65 15.35
CA PRO A 241 -21.34 -9.14 16.71
C PRO A 241 -22.32 -8.40 17.63
N ARG A 242 -23.20 -9.16 18.29
CA ARG A 242 -24.10 -8.60 19.30
C ARG A 242 -23.22 -8.16 20.47
N ILE A 243 -23.01 -6.86 20.58
CA ILE A 243 -22.50 -6.24 21.79
C ILE A 243 -23.42 -6.68 22.94
N ASP A 244 -22.87 -7.25 24.00
CA ASP A 244 -23.65 -7.58 25.19
C ASP A 244 -24.28 -6.28 25.70
N ALA A 245 -25.62 -6.19 25.69
CA ALA A 245 -26.32 -5.00 26.16
C ALA A 245 -26.00 -4.66 27.62
N ARG A 246 -25.45 -5.61 28.40
CA ARG A 246 -24.95 -5.39 29.75
C ARG A 246 -23.66 -4.56 29.81
N LEU A 247 -22.84 -4.54 28.76
CA LEU A 247 -21.69 -3.62 28.64
C LEU A 247 -22.12 -2.16 28.44
N LEU A 248 -23.38 -1.93 28.02
CA LEU A 248 -23.97 -0.61 27.89
C LEU A 248 -24.75 -0.19 29.16
N SER A 249 -24.89 -1.08 30.14
CA SER A 249 -25.68 -0.86 31.36
C SER A 249 -24.84 -0.98 32.64
N GLY A 250 -23.52 -0.84 32.56
CA GLY A 250 -22.65 -0.83 33.73
C GLY A 250 -22.91 0.44 34.55
N GLU A 251 -23.51 0.30 35.73
CA GLU A 251 -23.38 1.32 36.77
C GLU A 251 -21.89 1.47 37.12
N PRO A 252 -21.38 2.69 37.35
CA PRO A 252 -19.95 2.90 37.53
C PRO A 252 -19.48 2.16 38.78
N SER A 253 -18.57 1.20 38.59
CA SER A 253 -17.77 0.67 39.69
C SER A 253 -16.90 1.80 40.23
N GLY A 254 -17.03 2.08 41.53
CA GLY A 254 -16.42 3.21 42.24
C GLY A 254 -14.89 3.18 42.32
N GLU A 255 -14.23 3.39 41.20
CA GLU A 255 -12.89 3.97 41.15
C GLU A 255 -13.06 5.50 41.10
N GLU A 256 -12.27 6.24 41.89
CA GLU A 256 -12.22 7.70 41.85
C GLU A 256 -11.91 8.16 40.42
N GLY A 257 -12.95 8.52 39.67
CA GLY A 257 -12.80 9.08 38.34
C GLY A 257 -12.00 10.37 38.45
N VAL A 258 -11.00 10.54 37.59
CA VAL A 258 -10.32 11.82 37.41
C VAL A 258 -11.39 12.82 36.99
N GLU A 259 -11.74 13.77 37.88
CA GLU A 259 -12.57 14.91 37.52
C GLU A 259 -11.82 15.71 36.46
N VAL A 260 -12.35 15.70 35.24
CA VAL A 260 -11.83 16.54 34.16
C VAL A 260 -12.29 17.96 34.44
N GLU A 261 -11.36 18.82 34.85
CA GLU A 261 -11.63 20.26 34.89
C GLU A 261 -11.81 20.76 33.45
N TRP A 262 -13.05 21.09 33.12
CA TRP A 262 -13.41 21.70 31.85
C TRP A 262 -12.90 23.14 31.85
N GLY A 263 -12.07 23.48 30.86
CA GLY A 263 -11.38 24.76 30.80
C GLY A 263 -12.31 25.97 30.90
N SER A 264 -11.84 27.05 31.51
CA SER A 264 -12.57 28.32 31.54
C SER A 264 -12.74 28.89 30.12
N GLU A 265 -13.76 29.74 29.90
CA GLU A 265 -14.07 30.40 28.59
C GLU A 265 -12.89 31.14 27.91
N LYS A 266 -11.73 31.27 28.55
CA LYS A 266 -10.62 32.09 28.08
C LYS A 266 -9.61 31.38 27.19
N ASP A 267 -9.50 30.05 27.23
CA ASP A 267 -8.43 29.31 26.53
C ASP A 267 -8.98 28.31 25.52
N VAL A 268 -9.64 28.84 24.48
CA VAL A 268 -10.22 28.00 23.42
C VAL A 268 -9.10 27.35 22.60
N LEU A 269 -9.06 26.02 22.64
CA LEU A 269 -8.20 25.21 21.81
C LEU A 269 -8.90 24.84 20.49
N CYS A 270 -8.09 24.62 19.46
CA CYS A 270 -8.54 24.22 18.14
C CYS A 270 -7.72 23.03 17.63
N GLU A 271 -8.39 21.95 17.27
CA GLU A 271 -7.81 20.90 16.47
C GLU A 271 -7.78 21.33 15.00
N ILE A 272 -6.60 21.24 14.40
CA ILE A 272 -6.39 21.48 12.97
C ILE A 272 -6.10 20.15 12.30
N MET A 273 -7.01 19.73 11.41
CA MET A 273 -6.81 18.59 10.52
C MET A 273 -6.51 19.08 9.11
N VAL A 274 -5.35 18.72 8.58
CA VAL A 274 -4.91 19.09 7.24
C VAL A 274 -4.81 17.86 6.38
N ILE A 275 -5.49 17.84 5.24
CA ILE A 275 -5.38 16.77 4.24
C ILE A 275 -4.76 17.36 2.98
N VAL A 276 -3.54 16.94 2.64
CA VAL A 276 -2.77 17.43 1.49
C VAL A 276 -2.42 16.29 0.52
N ARG A 277 -1.79 16.64 -0.61
CA ARG A 277 -1.27 15.64 -1.54
C ARG A 277 -0.07 14.90 -0.92
N PRO A 278 0.10 13.58 -1.17
CA PRO A 278 1.20 12.82 -0.58
C PRO A 278 2.59 13.42 -0.84
N GLU A 279 2.82 13.98 -2.03
CA GLU A 279 4.09 14.61 -2.41
C GLU A 279 4.38 15.92 -1.67
N ARG A 280 3.36 16.53 -1.03
CA ARG A 280 3.50 17.77 -0.24
C ARG A 280 3.81 17.52 1.24
N ARG A 281 3.93 16.26 1.66
CA ARG A 281 4.24 15.88 3.06
C ARG A 281 5.46 16.62 3.60
N GLN A 282 6.61 16.49 2.94
CA GLN A 282 7.87 17.08 3.41
C GLN A 282 7.81 18.63 3.44
N ALA A 283 7.19 19.24 2.43
CA ALA A 283 7.02 20.69 2.38
C ALA A 283 6.13 21.20 3.52
N THR A 284 5.09 20.45 3.88
CA THR A 284 4.18 20.79 4.98
C THR A 284 4.87 20.63 6.33
N GLN A 285 5.61 19.52 6.54
CA GLN A 285 6.41 19.30 7.76
C GLN A 285 7.38 20.45 8.01
N LYS A 286 8.18 20.79 7.00
CA LYS A 286 9.13 21.89 7.08
C LYS A 286 8.46 23.23 7.39
N ALA A 287 7.32 23.51 6.77
CA ALA A 287 6.59 24.76 6.99
C ALA A 287 6.02 24.86 8.41
N LEU A 288 5.49 23.76 8.96
CA LEU A 288 5.01 23.70 10.34
C LEU A 288 6.17 23.89 11.33
N GLU A 289 7.30 23.23 11.10
CA GLU A 289 8.51 23.37 11.93
C GLU A 289 9.06 24.80 11.93
N GLU A 290 9.22 25.41 10.74
CA GLU A 290 9.64 26.81 10.61
C GLU A 290 8.63 27.80 11.22
N GLY A 291 7.35 27.40 11.29
CA GLY A 291 6.26 28.14 11.91
C GLY A 291 6.12 27.93 13.42
N GLY A 292 6.97 27.10 14.05
CA GLY A 292 6.90 26.80 15.48
C GLY A 292 5.83 25.77 15.87
N PHE A 293 5.14 25.14 14.91
CA PHE A 293 4.16 24.08 15.16
C PHE A 293 4.84 22.71 15.17
N LEU A 294 5.51 22.38 16.27
CA LEU A 294 6.36 21.18 16.40
C LEU A 294 5.58 19.92 16.82
N SER A 295 4.44 20.10 17.50
CA SER A 295 3.61 19.00 17.98
C SER A 295 2.52 18.68 16.96
N TYR A 296 2.69 17.60 16.19
CA TYR A 296 1.68 17.13 15.25
C TYR A 296 1.78 15.61 15.00
N SER A 297 0.65 14.99 14.69
CA SER A 297 0.54 13.61 14.24
C SER A 297 0.27 13.56 12.74
N THR A 298 0.71 12.50 12.06
CA THR A 298 0.49 12.33 10.62
C THR A 298 -0.02 10.94 10.26
N TYR A 299 -0.93 10.87 9.28
CA TYR A 299 -1.53 9.62 8.82
C TYR A 299 -1.65 9.58 7.29
N GLY A 300 -1.39 8.42 6.69
CA GLY A 300 -1.81 8.17 5.31
C GLY A 300 -3.33 7.95 5.27
N VAL A 301 -4.05 8.71 4.45
CA VAL A 301 -5.51 8.58 4.33
C VAL A 301 -5.94 8.47 2.88
N LEU A 302 -7.08 7.80 2.65
CA LEU A 302 -7.70 7.73 1.34
C LEU A 302 -8.82 8.77 1.26
N GLY A 303 -8.76 9.66 0.26
CA GLY A 303 -9.68 10.80 0.14
C GLY A 303 -10.36 10.87 -1.22
N ARG A 304 -11.67 11.16 -1.23
CA ARG A 304 -12.45 11.41 -2.44
C ARG A 304 -12.95 12.85 -2.47
N GLY A 305 -12.53 13.60 -3.49
CA GLY A 305 -13.04 14.96 -3.72
C GLY A 305 -14.42 14.97 -4.41
N ARG A 306 -15.02 16.15 -4.55
CA ARG A 306 -16.27 16.35 -5.34
C ARG A 306 -16.15 15.88 -6.80
N GLN A 307 -14.92 15.73 -7.30
CA GLN A 307 -14.59 15.18 -8.62
C GLN A 307 -14.78 13.66 -8.73
N LYS A 308 -15.23 12.99 -7.66
CA LYS A 308 -15.59 11.56 -7.63
C LYS A 308 -14.44 10.59 -7.92
N GLY A 309 -13.19 11.03 -7.94
CA GLY A 309 -12.02 10.19 -8.22
C GLY A 309 -11.30 10.60 -9.50
N LEU A 310 -10.27 9.86 -9.90
CA LEU A 310 -9.69 10.00 -11.23
C LEU A 310 -10.54 9.21 -12.23
N LYS A 311 -11.15 9.91 -13.20
CA LYS A 311 -11.75 9.27 -14.36
C LYS A 311 -10.64 9.01 -15.38
N PHE A 312 -10.44 7.75 -15.74
CA PHE A 312 -9.54 7.40 -16.83
C PHE A 312 -10.18 7.80 -18.17
N LYS A 313 -9.38 8.29 -19.13
CA LYS A 313 -9.87 8.56 -20.48
C LYS A 313 -10.21 7.21 -21.14
N GLY A 314 -11.46 7.01 -21.55
CA GLY A 314 -11.89 5.83 -22.32
C GLY A 314 -13.09 5.05 -21.78
N GLU A 315 -13.69 5.46 -20.64
CA GLU A 315 -14.89 4.79 -20.10
C GLU A 315 -16.14 5.67 -20.25
N GLU A 316 -17.10 5.20 -21.05
CA GLU A 316 -18.47 5.75 -21.09
C GLU A 316 -19.33 5.27 -19.89
N THR A 317 -18.88 4.26 -19.14
CA THR A 317 -19.57 3.76 -17.94
C THR A 317 -18.91 4.28 -16.66
N SER A 318 -19.72 4.92 -15.83
CA SER A 318 -19.29 5.86 -14.79
C SER A 318 -18.75 5.26 -13.48
N GLU A 319 -18.26 4.01 -13.45
CA GLU A 319 -18.08 3.28 -12.18
C GLU A 319 -16.68 2.72 -11.84
N ALA A 320 -15.70 2.72 -12.76
CA ALA A 320 -14.35 2.19 -12.53
C ALA A 320 -13.23 3.27 -12.37
N ALA A 321 -13.60 4.46 -11.90
CA ALA A 321 -12.66 5.50 -11.48
C ALA A 321 -12.05 5.17 -10.11
N ILE A 322 -10.75 5.41 -9.88
CA ILE A 322 -10.13 5.33 -8.54
C ILE A 322 -11.01 6.11 -7.55
N ARG A 323 -11.77 5.39 -6.71
CA ARG A 323 -12.81 6.01 -5.86
C ARG A 323 -12.18 6.91 -4.80
N PHE A 324 -11.00 6.55 -4.29
CA PHE A 324 -10.28 7.32 -3.28
C PHE A 324 -8.82 7.47 -3.68
N LEU A 325 -8.30 8.69 -3.60
CA LEU A 325 -6.91 9.00 -3.88
C LEU A 325 -6.13 9.03 -2.57
N PRO A 326 -4.91 8.45 -2.52
CA PRO A 326 -4.01 8.61 -1.39
C PRO A 326 -3.76 10.09 -1.08
N ARG A 327 -3.74 10.42 0.21
CA ARG A 327 -3.52 11.74 0.78
C ARG A 327 -2.67 11.61 2.04
N GLN A 328 -2.02 12.71 2.39
CA GLN A 328 -1.37 12.84 3.69
C GLN A 328 -2.25 13.68 4.60
N MET A 329 -2.56 13.16 5.79
CA MET A 329 -3.22 13.90 6.86
C MET A 329 -2.21 14.34 7.92
N PHE A 330 -2.36 15.57 8.42
CA PHE A 330 -1.72 16.12 9.61
C PHE A 330 -2.81 16.47 10.62
N MET A 331 -2.59 16.19 11.89
CA MET A 331 -3.49 16.53 12.99
C MET A 331 -2.68 17.14 14.11
N PHE A 332 -3.09 18.31 14.59
CA PHE A 332 -2.42 18.98 15.71
C PHE A 332 -3.37 19.95 16.40
N VAL A 333 -3.07 20.30 17.64
CA VAL A 333 -3.88 21.18 18.46
C VAL A 333 -3.12 22.47 18.70
N VAL A 334 -3.81 23.61 18.58
CA VAL A 334 -3.26 24.94 18.81
C VAL A 334 -4.26 25.81 19.57
N LYS A 335 -3.80 26.93 20.13
CA LYS A 335 -4.70 27.99 20.61
C LYS A 335 -5.52 28.58 19.47
N GLU A 336 -6.74 29.02 19.75
CA GLU A 336 -7.58 29.73 18.78
C GLU A 336 -6.86 30.95 18.16
N SER A 337 -6.04 31.66 18.95
CA SER A 337 -5.23 32.80 18.48
C SER A 337 -4.20 32.43 17.41
N SER A 338 -3.72 31.18 17.40
CA SER A 338 -2.68 30.70 16.48
C SER A 338 -3.25 30.01 15.23
N VAL A 339 -4.57 29.81 15.15
CA VAL A 339 -5.22 29.14 14.01
C VAL A 339 -4.93 29.85 12.69
N ASN A 340 -5.04 31.18 12.66
CA ASN A 340 -4.85 31.95 11.42
C ASN A 340 -3.41 31.82 10.89
N GLU A 341 -2.43 31.85 11.79
CA GLU A 341 -1.02 31.68 11.45
C GLU A 341 -0.76 30.28 10.88
N ALA A 342 -1.21 29.23 11.58
CA ALA A 342 -1.08 27.86 11.14
C ALA A 342 -1.71 27.65 9.75
N VAL A 343 -2.93 28.15 9.54
CA VAL A 343 -3.67 28.05 8.27
C VAL A 343 -2.91 28.72 7.13
N GLU A 344 -2.34 29.92 7.34
CA GLU A 344 -1.60 30.64 6.30
C GLU A 344 -0.29 29.94 5.93
N ILE A 345 0.44 29.42 6.93
CA ILE A 345 1.66 28.63 6.70
C ILE A 345 1.35 27.38 5.86
N ILE A 346 0.31 26.64 6.24
CA ILE A 346 -0.12 25.43 5.52
C ILE A 346 -0.56 25.78 4.10
N LYS A 347 -1.36 26.84 3.92
CA LYS A 347 -1.79 27.29 2.60
C LYS A 347 -0.60 27.64 1.72
N LYS A 348 0.35 28.42 2.22
CA LYS A 348 1.56 28.83 1.48
C LYS A 348 2.40 27.63 1.03
N ALA A 349 2.51 26.60 1.86
CA ALA A 349 3.27 25.39 1.54
C ALA A 349 2.59 24.49 0.48
N ASN A 350 1.25 24.49 0.45
CA ASN A 350 0.46 23.50 -0.29
C ASN A 350 -0.28 24.03 -1.51
N GLN A 351 -0.55 25.33 -1.59
CA GLN A 351 -1.30 25.93 -2.68
C GLN A 351 -0.50 25.90 -3.99
N SER A 352 -1.13 25.41 -5.06
CA SER A 352 -0.52 25.34 -6.39
C SER A 352 -0.79 26.61 -7.19
N GLY A 353 0.27 27.39 -7.46
CA GLY A 353 0.18 28.66 -8.19
C GLY A 353 -0.64 29.73 -7.45
N LYS A 354 -0.92 30.86 -8.10
CA LYS A 354 -1.60 32.00 -7.45
C LYS A 354 -3.06 31.77 -7.08
N LYS A 355 -3.76 30.83 -7.75
CA LYS A 355 -5.19 30.57 -7.55
C LYS A 355 -5.48 29.21 -6.89
N GLY A 356 -4.46 28.40 -6.61
CA GLY A 356 -4.64 27.01 -6.23
C GLY A 356 -5.13 26.13 -7.39
N GLN A 357 -5.08 24.83 -7.18
CA GLN A 357 -5.59 23.81 -8.09
C GLN A 357 -6.43 22.78 -7.35
N PHE A 358 -7.28 22.08 -8.09
CA PHE A 358 -8.03 20.96 -7.55
C PHE A 358 -7.09 19.92 -6.95
N GLY A 359 -7.38 19.55 -5.70
CA GLY A 359 -6.60 18.57 -4.97
C GLY A 359 -5.43 19.12 -4.17
N ASP A 360 -5.24 20.44 -4.06
CA ASP A 360 -4.23 21.04 -3.15
C ASP A 360 -4.42 20.60 -1.69
N GLY A 361 -5.67 20.43 -1.26
CA GLY A 361 -5.98 19.86 0.05
C GLY A 361 -7.22 20.48 0.68
N LYS A 362 -7.41 20.18 1.96
CA LYS A 362 -8.41 20.79 2.85
C LYS A 362 -7.80 20.99 4.22
N ILE A 363 -8.23 22.05 4.89
CA ILE A 363 -7.95 22.30 6.31
C ILE A 363 -9.31 22.31 7.00
N PHE A 364 -9.42 21.55 8.08
CA PHE A 364 -10.56 21.57 8.98
C PHE A 364 -10.07 22.12 10.31
N VAL A 365 -10.88 22.97 10.92
CA VAL A 365 -10.61 23.53 12.25
C VAL A 365 -11.82 23.19 13.11
N LEU A 366 -11.57 22.46 14.19
CA LEU A 366 -12.60 22.05 15.16
C LEU A 366 -12.26 22.68 16.49
N LYS A 367 -13.24 23.32 17.14
CA LYS A 367 -13.07 23.81 18.51
C LYS A 367 -13.01 22.62 19.46
N MET A 368 -12.04 22.64 20.36
CA MET A 368 -11.88 21.66 21.43
C MET A 368 -12.28 22.26 22.76
N GLU A 369 -12.82 21.42 23.64
CA GLU A 369 -13.23 21.84 24.99
C GLU A 369 -12.04 21.89 25.96
N THR A 370 -11.17 20.89 25.91
CA THR A 370 -9.91 20.86 26.68
C THR A 370 -8.94 19.83 26.07
N ALA A 371 -7.69 19.88 26.52
CA ALA A 371 -6.67 18.86 26.29
C ALA A 371 -6.08 18.46 27.64
N ILE A 372 -5.64 17.21 27.80
CA ILE A 372 -5.06 16.72 29.07
C ILE A 372 -3.74 16.01 28.76
N ARG A 373 -2.66 16.44 29.40
CA ARG A 373 -1.35 15.79 29.29
C ARG A 373 -1.28 14.59 30.23
N ILE A 374 -1.15 13.40 29.67
CA ILE A 374 -1.15 12.13 30.44
C ILE A 374 -0.09 12.12 31.55
N SER A 375 1.11 12.65 31.30
CA SER A 375 2.23 12.55 32.24
C SER A 375 2.13 13.49 33.45
N THR A 376 1.45 14.62 33.32
CA THR A 376 1.42 15.68 34.33
C THR A 376 0.02 16.00 34.85
N GLY A 377 -1.03 15.61 34.11
CA GLY A 377 -2.40 16.01 34.38
C GLY A 377 -2.73 17.45 33.98
N GLU A 378 -1.78 18.20 33.42
CA GLU A 378 -2.01 19.58 32.95
C GLU A 378 -3.14 19.61 31.92
N THR A 379 -3.99 20.63 32.01
CA THR A 379 -5.17 20.79 31.18
C THR A 379 -5.10 22.03 30.29
N GLY A 380 -5.86 22.06 29.22
CA GLY A 380 -5.99 23.24 28.36
C GLY A 380 -4.68 23.53 27.60
N GLU A 381 -4.26 24.81 27.57
CA GLU A 381 -3.05 25.23 26.88
C GLU A 381 -1.79 24.52 27.42
N ASP A 382 -1.68 24.39 28.73
CA ASP A 382 -0.48 23.82 29.36
C ASP A 382 -0.25 22.36 28.94
N ALA A 383 -1.29 21.69 28.39
CA ALA A 383 -1.24 20.31 27.95
C ALA A 383 -0.60 20.09 26.56
N ILE A 384 -0.60 21.10 25.67
CA ILE A 384 -0.29 20.93 24.24
C ILE A 384 1.14 21.32 23.82
#